data_AF-A0A843CDX1-F1
#
_entry.id   AF-A0A843CDX1-F1
#
_cell.length_a   1.000
_cell.length_b   1.000
_cell.length_c   1.000
_cell.angle_alpha   90.00
_cell.angle_beta   90.00
_cell.angle_gamma   90.00
#
_symmetry.space_group_name_H-M   'P 1'
#
loop_
_entity.id
_entity.type
_entity.pdbx_description
1 polymer ?
#
loop_
_entity_poly.entity_id
_entity_poly.type
_entity_poly.pdbx_seq_one_letter_code
_entity_poly.pdbx_strand_id
1 'polypeptide(L)'
;RASEMMEIGRDLVELSFETDHYFVFTGHVSEKKLFSKKNRHHVLILDRFGRMKLSHKNAKIFQGGKISILEELDDFLESRNNDIAPQVYLLNNLKLIDFSSLTSASHILNAVQQEMDNSEKAAIIVETN
;
A
#
# COMPACT_ATOMS: atom_id res chain seq x y z
N ARG A 1 8.39 0.19 18.50
CA ARG A 1 8.69 -0.82 17.46
C ARG A 1 8.28 -0.40 16.05
N ALA A 2 7.00 -0.25 15.67
CA ALA A 2 6.66 0.19 14.31
C ALA A 2 7.23 1.58 13.98
N SER A 3 7.06 2.55 14.88
CA SER A 3 7.66 3.89 14.77
C SER A 3 9.19 3.88 14.67
N GLU A 4 9.86 3.01 15.40
CA GLU A 4 11.32 2.83 15.32
C GLU A 4 11.74 2.26 13.95
N MET A 5 11.02 1.26 13.43
CA MET A 5 11.27 0.69 12.10
C MET A 5 11.00 1.68 10.97
N MET A 6 10.05 2.59 11.18
CA MET A 6 9.70 3.64 10.23
C MET A 6 10.57 4.89 10.38
N GLU A 7 11.36 5.00 11.46
CA GLU A 7 12.17 6.16 11.81
C GLU A 7 11.34 7.46 11.94
N ILE A 8 10.11 7.36 12.46
CA ILE A 8 9.21 8.50 12.65
C ILE A 8 8.63 8.56 14.07
N GLY A 9 8.11 9.73 14.45
CA GLY A 9 7.45 9.94 15.75
C GLY A 9 6.30 8.96 15.96
N ARG A 10 6.17 8.43 17.19
CA ARG A 10 5.14 7.42 17.52
C ARG A 10 3.72 7.96 17.32
N ASP A 11 3.53 9.25 17.55
CA ASP A 11 2.30 10.01 17.34
C ASP A 11 1.91 10.16 15.87
N LEU A 12 2.84 9.90 14.95
CA LEU A 12 2.62 9.96 13.50
C LEU A 12 2.32 8.60 12.88
N VAL A 13 2.34 7.53 13.68
CA VAL A 13 2.10 6.14 13.24
C VAL A 13 0.72 5.68 13.67
N GLU A 14 -0.05 5.17 12.73
CA GLU A 14 -1.35 4.54 12.96
C GLU A 14 -1.37 3.10 12.43
N LEU A 15 -2.14 2.23 13.08
CA LEU A 15 -2.51 0.93 12.51
C LEU A 15 -3.69 1.17 11.58
N SER A 16 -3.47 1.09 10.27
CA SER A 16 -4.48 1.42 9.26
C SER A 16 -5.28 0.22 8.80
N PHE A 17 -4.67 -0.98 8.80
CA PHE A 17 -5.31 -2.21 8.38
C PHE A 17 -4.68 -3.41 9.10
N GLU A 18 -5.47 -4.45 9.33
CA GLU A 18 -4.99 -5.70 9.93
C GLU A 18 -5.74 -6.91 9.40
N THR A 19 -5.06 -8.05 9.40
CA THR A 19 -5.64 -9.38 9.23
C THR A 19 -5.11 -10.27 10.35
N ASP A 20 -5.58 -11.52 10.41
CA ASP A 20 -5.07 -12.50 11.38
C ASP A 20 -3.56 -12.77 11.25
N HIS A 21 -2.98 -12.42 10.10
CA HIS A 21 -1.60 -12.72 9.75
C HIS A 21 -0.71 -11.48 9.59
N TYR A 22 -1.28 -10.28 9.45
CA TYR A 22 -0.53 -9.07 9.11
C TYR A 22 -1.07 -7.82 9.79
N PHE A 23 -0.14 -6.91 10.09
CA PHE A 23 -0.42 -5.55 10.55
C PHE A 23 0.11 -4.55 9.54
N VAL A 24 -0.70 -3.58 9.16
CA VAL A 24 -0.32 -2.50 8.25
C VAL A 24 -0.34 -1.18 9.00
N PHE A 25 0.84 -0.62 9.18
CA PHE A 25 1.03 0.69 9.78
C PHE A 25 1.22 1.74 8.69
N THR A 26 0.61 2.91 8.89
CA THR A 26 0.92 4.09 8.09
C THR A 26 1.54 5.18 8.93
N GLY A 27 2.38 5.98 8.28
CA GLY A 27 3.13 7.06 8.87
C GLY A 27 2.93 8.32 8.06
N HIS A 28 2.35 9.36 8.66
CA HIS A 28 2.11 10.62 7.98
C HIS A 28 3.27 11.59 8.25
N VAL A 29 4.20 11.70 7.31
CA VAL A 29 5.39 12.54 7.44
C VAL A 29 5.24 13.75 6.56
N SER A 30 5.56 14.92 7.11
CA SER A 30 5.67 16.12 6.31
C SER A 30 7.06 16.71 6.36
N GLU A 31 7.76 16.62 5.24
CA GLU A 31 9.09 17.17 5.06
C GLU A 31 8.98 18.61 4.55
N LYS A 32 9.51 19.56 5.32
CA LYS A 32 9.75 20.92 4.82
C LYS A 32 10.96 20.89 3.90
N LYS A 33 10.78 21.27 2.64
CA LYS A 33 11.86 21.69 1.74
C LYS A 33 11.91 23.21 1.73
N LEU A 34 13.05 23.79 1.31
CA LEU A 34 13.12 25.23 1.06
C LEU A 34 11.96 25.61 0.09
N PHE A 35 11.02 26.41 0.58
CA PHE A 35 9.81 26.89 -0.12
C PHE A 35 8.69 25.89 -0.46
N SER A 36 8.75 24.62 -0.03
CA SER A 36 7.64 23.68 -0.24
C SER A 36 7.51 22.64 0.88
N LYS A 37 6.34 22.01 0.98
CA LYS A 37 6.05 20.94 1.94
C LYS A 37 5.75 19.68 1.13
N LYS A 38 6.54 18.61 1.30
CA LYS A 38 6.28 17.30 0.70
C LYS A 38 5.69 16.40 1.78
N ASN A 39 4.43 16.02 1.61
CA ASN A 39 3.82 14.98 2.43
C ASN A 39 4.24 13.61 1.88
N ARG A 40 4.56 12.68 2.77
CA ARG A 40 4.83 11.29 2.45
C ARG A 40 4.02 10.40 3.36
N HIS A 41 3.48 9.33 2.78
CA HIS A 41 2.72 8.33 3.49
C HIS A 41 3.56 7.05 3.55
N HIS A 42 4.29 6.86 4.65
CA HIS A 42 5.10 5.66 4.84
C HIS A 42 4.16 4.50 5.16
N VAL A 43 4.28 3.39 4.44
CA VAL A 43 3.56 2.14 4.74
C VAL A 43 4.54 1.08 5.23
N LEU A 44 4.26 0.47 6.38
CA LEU A 44 5.00 -0.65 6.95
C LEU A 44 4.06 -1.85 7.14
N ILE A 45 4.41 -2.99 6.56
CA ILE A 45 3.68 -4.25 6.76
C ILE A 45 4.55 -5.19 7.59
N LEU A 46 3.98 -5.65 8.72
CA LEU A 46 4.56 -6.68 9.56
C LEU A 46 3.70 -7.94 9.48
N ASP A 47 4.31 -9.12 9.58
CA ASP A 47 3.55 -10.33 9.89
C ASP A 47 3.15 -10.37 11.37
N ARG A 48 2.29 -11.34 11.74
CA ARG A 48 1.80 -11.54 13.12
C ARG A 48 2.90 -11.78 14.17
N PHE A 49 4.13 -12.08 13.74
CA PHE A 49 5.29 -12.26 14.62
C PHE A 49 6.14 -10.98 14.73
N GLY A 50 5.70 -9.88 14.12
CA GLY A 50 6.39 -8.59 14.10
C GLY A 50 7.60 -8.57 13.16
N ARG A 51 7.68 -9.49 12.19
CA ARG A 51 8.74 -9.48 11.16
C ARG A 51 8.32 -8.59 10.01
N MET A 52 9.21 -7.70 9.57
CA MET A 52 8.95 -6.81 8.45
C MET A 52 8.81 -7.59 7.14
N LYS A 53 7.74 -7.28 6.38
CA LYS A 53 7.43 -7.89 5.08
C LYS A 53 7.46 -6.86 3.96
N LEU A 54 7.09 -5.62 4.23
CA LEU A 54 7.15 -4.51 3.28
C LEU A 54 7.40 -3.20 4.03
N SER A 55 8.16 -2.29 3.43
CA SER A 55 8.35 -0.94 3.95
C SER A 55 8.56 0.02 2.79
N HIS A 56 7.59 0.92 2.57
CA HIS A 56 7.60 1.91 1.49
C HIS A 56 7.49 3.30 2.05
N LYS A 57 8.48 4.16 1.76
CA LYS A 57 8.54 5.53 2.29
C LYS A 57 7.43 6.45 1.77
N ASN A 58 6.83 6.12 0.63
CA ASN A 58 5.70 6.85 0.07
C ASN A 58 4.78 5.94 -0.75
N ALA A 59 3.65 5.54 -0.16
CA ALA A 59 2.67 4.69 -0.82
C ALA A 59 1.24 5.12 -0.48
N LYS A 60 0.30 4.77 -1.36
CA LYS A 60 -1.14 4.83 -1.10
C LYS A 60 -1.65 3.47 -0.65
N ILE A 61 -2.70 3.49 0.16
CA ILE A 61 -3.45 2.28 0.52
C ILE A 61 -4.90 2.47 0.07
N PHE A 62 -5.40 1.51 -0.71
CA PHE A 62 -6.82 1.39 -1.03
C PHE A 62 -7.42 0.27 -0.19
N GLN A 63 -8.49 0.59 0.54
CA GLN A 63 -9.14 -0.32 1.48
C GLN A 63 -10.65 -0.06 1.52
N GLY A 64 -11.45 -1.08 1.81
CA GLY A 64 -12.90 -0.98 1.76
C GLY A 64 -13.53 -2.23 1.15
N GLY A 65 -14.66 -2.03 0.47
CA GLY A 65 -15.31 -3.10 -0.28
C GLY A 65 -14.54 -3.44 -1.56
N LYS A 66 -14.71 -4.66 -2.07
CA LYS A 66 -14.04 -5.10 -3.30
C LYS A 66 -14.24 -4.14 -4.47
N ILE A 67 -15.46 -3.67 -4.68
CA ILE A 67 -15.80 -2.76 -5.79
C ILE A 67 -15.05 -1.44 -5.62
N SER A 68 -15.12 -0.82 -4.44
CA SER A 68 -14.46 0.47 -4.21
C SER A 68 -12.94 0.40 -4.34
N ILE A 69 -12.32 -0.67 -3.83
CA ILE A 69 -10.87 -0.88 -3.95
C ILE A 69 -10.44 -0.99 -5.42
N LEU A 70 -11.22 -1.72 -6.25
CA LEU A 70 -10.91 -1.90 -7.66
C LEU A 70 -11.10 -0.60 -8.44
N GLU A 71 -12.16 0.17 -8.15
CA GLU A 71 -12.39 1.50 -8.73
C GLU A 71 -11.26 2.46 -8.37
N GLU A 72 -10.85 2.53 -7.10
CA GLU A 72 -9.74 3.39 -6.66
C GLU A 72 -8.40 3.00 -7.30
N LEU A 73 -8.16 1.70 -7.51
CA LEU A 73 -6.96 1.23 -8.22
C LEU A 73 -7.02 1.61 -9.70
N ASP A 74 -8.16 1.43 -10.36
CA ASP A 74 -8.31 1.75 -11.78
C ASP A 74 -8.12 3.25 -12.02
N ASP A 75 -8.82 4.10 -11.27
CA ASP A 75 -8.66 5.56 -11.28
C ASP A 75 -7.20 5.97 -11.05
N PHE A 76 -6.53 5.32 -10.08
CA PHE A 76 -5.13 5.58 -9.83
C PHE A 76 -4.24 5.23 -11.03
N LEU A 77 -4.43 4.06 -11.63
CA LEU A 77 -3.63 3.62 -12.77
C LEU A 77 -3.87 4.49 -14.01
N GLU A 78 -5.11 4.88 -14.29
CA GLU A 78 -5.46 5.77 -15.40
C GLU A 78 -4.92 7.19 -15.22
N SER A 79 -4.91 7.72 -13.99
CA SER A 79 -4.40 9.07 -13.70
C SER A 79 -2.89 9.25 -13.91
N ARG A 80 -2.15 8.14 -14.11
CA ARG A 80 -0.69 8.19 -14.23
C ARG A 80 -0.27 8.53 -15.65
N ASN A 81 0.28 9.74 -15.80
CA ASN A 81 1.00 10.16 -17.01
C ASN A 81 2.45 9.63 -17.07
N ASN A 82 2.69 8.37 -16.69
CA ASN A 82 4.04 7.78 -16.63
C ASN A 82 4.07 6.40 -17.31
N ASP A 83 5.04 6.22 -18.21
CA ASP A 83 5.23 4.99 -18.99
C ASP A 83 5.61 3.76 -18.13
N ILE A 84 6.11 3.98 -16.91
CA ILE A 84 6.52 2.91 -16.00
C ILE A 84 5.36 2.60 -15.05
N ALA A 85 4.84 1.37 -15.05
CA ALA A 85 3.82 0.93 -14.11
C ALA A 85 4.27 1.05 -12.64
N PRO A 86 3.35 1.35 -11.70
CA PRO A 86 3.69 1.49 -10.30
C PRO A 86 3.88 0.12 -9.65
N GLN A 87 4.62 0.06 -8.54
CA GLN A 87 4.66 -1.17 -7.73
C GLN A 87 3.35 -1.33 -6.98
N VAL A 88 2.65 -2.43 -7.24
CA VAL A 88 1.34 -2.74 -6.65
C VAL A 88 1.45 -4.03 -5.85
N TYR A 89 0.91 -3.99 -4.64
CA TYR A 89 0.83 -5.14 -3.75
C TYR A 89 -0.61 -5.35 -3.30
N LEU A 90 -1.04 -6.60 -3.20
CA LEU A 90 -2.30 -6.97 -2.58
C LEU A 90 -2.01 -7.68 -1.27
N LEU A 91 -2.56 -7.16 -0.18
CA LEU A 91 -2.61 -7.84 1.09
C LEU A 91 -4.02 -8.37 1.30
N ASN A 92 -4.17 -9.68 1.41
CA ASN A 92 -5.41 -10.32 1.83
C ASN A 92 -5.23 -11.03 3.18
N ASN A 93 -6.24 -11.79 3.61
CA ASN A 93 -6.21 -12.50 4.89
C ASN A 93 -4.99 -13.43 5.03
N LEU A 94 -4.49 -14.01 3.93
CA LEU A 94 -3.52 -15.10 3.96
C LEU A 94 -2.10 -14.69 3.53
N LYS A 95 -1.99 -13.79 2.55
CA LYS A 95 -0.73 -13.48 1.88
C LYS A 95 -0.61 -12.02 1.47
N LEU A 96 0.64 -11.58 1.40
CA LEU A 96 1.07 -10.38 0.69
C LEU A 96 1.57 -10.81 -0.70
N ILE A 97 0.92 -10.34 -1.76
CA ILE A 97 1.25 -10.62 -3.16
C ILE A 97 1.90 -9.38 -3.77
N ASP A 98 2.98 -9.60 -4.53
CA ASP A 98 3.71 -8.58 -5.26
C ASP A 98 3.41 -8.69 -6.76
N PHE A 99 2.90 -7.60 -7.35
CA PHE A 99 2.60 -7.50 -8.79
C PHE A 99 3.62 -6.66 -9.56
N SER A 100 4.78 -6.33 -8.97
CA SER A 100 5.83 -5.50 -9.60
C SER A 100 6.41 -6.08 -10.90
N SER A 101 6.19 -7.38 -11.19
CA SER A 101 6.53 -7.97 -12.48
C SER A 101 5.59 -7.57 -13.62
N LEU A 102 4.43 -6.97 -13.33
CA LEU A 102 3.45 -6.54 -14.31
C LEU A 102 3.69 -5.08 -14.71
N THR A 103 3.82 -4.83 -16.01
CA THR A 103 4.15 -3.51 -16.55
C THR A 103 2.97 -2.79 -17.20
N SER A 104 1.81 -3.44 -17.32
CA SER A 104 0.59 -2.86 -17.89
C SER A 104 -0.46 -2.64 -16.81
N ALA A 105 -1.08 -1.47 -16.80
CA ALA A 105 -2.21 -1.16 -15.91
C ALA A 105 -3.34 -2.20 -16.02
N SER A 106 -3.70 -2.60 -17.24
CA SER A 106 -4.75 -3.60 -17.45
C SER A 106 -4.37 -4.99 -16.92
N HIS A 107 -3.09 -5.37 -17.02
CA HIS A 107 -2.62 -6.64 -16.46
C HIS A 107 -2.63 -6.61 -14.92
N ILE A 108 -2.25 -5.47 -14.32
CA ILE A 108 -2.31 -5.27 -12.87
C ILE A 108 -3.76 -5.39 -12.39
N LEU A 109 -4.68 -4.65 -12.99
CA LEU A 109 -6.09 -4.63 -12.57
C LEU A 109 -6.72 -6.03 -12.66
N ASN A 110 -6.50 -6.73 -13.78
CA ASN A 110 -7.01 -8.09 -13.97
C ASN A 110 -6.44 -9.07 -12.94
N ALA A 111 -5.13 -9.01 -12.66
CA ALA A 111 -4.48 -9.91 -11.71
C ALA A 111 -4.95 -9.66 -10.27
N VAL A 112 -5.12 -8.39 -9.89
CA VAL A 112 -5.68 -7.99 -8.60
C VAL A 112 -7.11 -8.49 -8.46
N GLN A 113 -7.95 -8.28 -9.48
CA GLN A 113 -9.35 -8.70 -9.46
C GLN A 113 -9.49 -10.21 -9.23
N GLN A 114 -8.68 -11.03 -9.93
CA GLN A 114 -8.67 -12.48 -9.77
C GLN A 114 -8.27 -12.93 -8.36
N GLU A 115 -7.28 -12.29 -7.75
CA GLU A 115 -6.87 -12.62 -6.37
C GLU A 115 -7.90 -12.12 -5.31
N MET A 116 -8.63 -11.06 -5.60
CA MET A 116 -9.67 -10.53 -4.72
C MET A 116 -10.97 -11.35 -4.75
N ASP A 117 -11.25 -12.13 -5.81
CA ASP A 117 -12.44 -13.01 -5.88
C ASP A 117 -12.55 -13.97 -4.69
N ASN A 118 -11.42 -14.31 -4.07
CA ASN A 118 -11.33 -15.27 -2.96
C ASN A 118 -11.09 -14.60 -1.59
N SER A 119 -11.20 -13.27 -1.49
CA SER A 119 -10.79 -12.52 -0.30
C SER A 119 -11.94 -11.69 0.31
N GLU A 120 -12.28 -11.95 1.57
CA GLU A 120 -13.30 -11.16 2.30
C GLU A 120 -12.80 -9.77 2.70
N LYS A 121 -11.50 -9.66 3.00
CA LYS A 121 -10.85 -8.42 3.40
C LYS A 121 -9.54 -8.28 2.64
N ALA A 122 -9.30 -7.09 2.10
CA ALA A 122 -8.11 -6.80 1.32
C ALA A 122 -7.71 -5.34 1.45
N ALA A 123 -6.41 -5.09 1.28
CA ALA A 123 -5.85 -3.76 1.07
C ALA A 123 -4.88 -3.82 -0.10
N ILE A 124 -4.92 -2.80 -0.95
CA ILE A 124 -3.95 -2.62 -2.04
C ILE A 124 -2.98 -1.54 -1.63
N ILE A 125 -1.68 -1.82 -1.76
CA ILE A 125 -0.61 -0.87 -1.48
C ILE A 125 0.04 -0.51 -2.81
N VAL A 126 0.12 0.78 -3.11
CA VAL A 126 0.72 1.26 -4.35
C VAL A 126 1.81 2.27 -4.07
N GLU A 127 3.02 2.01 -4.55
CA GLU A 127 4.15 2.94 -4.42
C GLU A 127 3.90 4.20 -5.26
N THR A 128 4.15 5.36 -4.65
CA THR A 128 4.00 6.67 -5.29
C THR A 128 5.35 7.39 -5.30
N ASN A 129 6.15 7.16 -6.33
CA ASN A 129 7.44 7.83 -6.52
C ASN A 129 7.26 9.27 -7.02
#